data_AF-A0A947MTG5-F1
#
_entry.id   AF-A0A947MTG5-F1
#
_cell.length_a   1.000
_cell.length_b   1.000
_cell.length_c   1.000
_cell.angle_alpha   90.00
_cell.angle_beta   90.00
_cell.angle_gamma   90.00
#
_symmetry.space_group_name_H-M   'P 1'
#
loop_
_entity.id
_entity.type
_entity.pdbx_description
1 polymer ?
#
loop_
_entity_poly.entity_id
_entity_poly.type
_entity_poly.pdbx_seq_one_letter_code
_entity_poly.pdbx_strand_id
1 'polypeptide(L)'
;MTDRPHDHATTPDIDESELRRRVLHALGQPLVRLARAFGTPLADTVNGLRMTYFQQLKDSGVTLREIGELLGVSERQAKRLQQQLREQFLDVDHAHALPLRIEFMLWATAMSRARVKQLLSAHPVADVDAAIDALLRDGRIALESGRTPRLSPSRAVNNLVRDTWIARVGGLNSLFGNLADVVYGRFFKNEPRAFARTMTFLVSDADFAELQRIFAEELVPRIAAMDAKARDAGAATSVRLSLLWAPFDTVPAGPPTVEKGPGTEAS
;
A
#
# COMPACT_ATOMS: atom_id res chain seq x y z
N MET A 1 -28.54 6.97 43.54
CA MET A 1 -27.69 6.50 42.43
C MET A 1 -27.19 7.76 41.73
N THR A 2 -26.00 8.21 42.11
CA THR A 2 -25.43 9.50 41.70
C THR A 2 -24.85 9.40 40.30
N ASP A 3 -25.46 10.11 39.37
CA ASP A 3 -24.96 10.38 38.04
C ASP A 3 -23.71 11.27 38.16
N ARG A 4 -22.53 10.71 37.89
CA ARG A 4 -21.28 11.49 37.83
C ARG A 4 -21.14 11.99 36.40
N PRO A 5 -21.02 13.31 36.18
CA PRO A 5 -20.65 13.81 34.87
C PRO A 5 -19.27 13.26 34.53
N HIS A 6 -19.17 12.53 33.42
CA HIS A 6 -17.89 12.21 32.82
C HIS A 6 -17.25 13.52 32.36
N ASP A 7 -16.40 14.05 33.23
CA ASP A 7 -15.47 15.12 32.92
C ASP A 7 -14.57 14.60 31.79
N HIS A 8 -14.91 14.94 30.56
CA HIS A 8 -14.05 14.72 29.40
C HIS A 8 -12.84 15.62 29.60
N ALA A 9 -11.85 15.11 30.34
CA ALA A 9 -10.54 15.70 30.47
C ALA A 9 -10.09 16.11 29.06
N THR A 10 -10.03 17.42 28.86
CA THR A 10 -9.61 18.05 27.61
C THR A 10 -8.17 17.60 27.40
N THR A 11 -8.01 16.59 26.54
CA THR A 11 -6.70 16.07 26.20
C THR A 11 -5.92 17.26 25.63
N PRO A 12 -4.74 17.60 26.16
CA PRO A 12 -4.02 18.78 25.70
C PRO A 12 -3.82 18.67 24.19
N ASP A 13 -4.21 19.73 23.48
CA ASP A 13 -4.08 19.82 22.04
C ASP A 13 -2.59 19.71 21.70
N ILE A 14 -2.23 18.64 21.00
CA ILE A 14 -0.85 18.41 20.61
C ILE A 14 -0.57 19.27 19.39
N ASP A 15 0.56 19.97 19.38
CA ASP A 15 0.98 20.73 18.19
C ASP A 15 1.09 19.81 16.97
N GLU A 16 0.74 20.33 15.80
CA GLU A 16 0.70 19.55 14.55
C GLU A 16 2.08 18.97 14.20
N SER A 17 3.16 19.70 14.48
CA SER A 17 4.54 19.23 14.27
C SER A 17 4.85 18.02 15.16
N GLU A 18 4.42 18.05 16.42
CA GLU A 18 4.60 16.94 17.35
C GLU A 18 3.73 15.73 16.95
N LEU A 19 2.49 15.95 16.50
CA LEU A 19 1.64 14.90 15.96
C LEU A 19 2.29 14.23 14.75
N ARG A 20 2.81 15.01 13.79
CA ARG A 20 3.54 14.50 12.61
C ARG A 20 4.73 13.62 13.03
N ARG A 21 5.54 14.07 13.99
CA ARG A 21 6.68 13.28 14.51
C ARG A 21 6.23 11.96 15.12
N ARG A 22 5.18 11.97 15.96
CA ARG A 22 4.67 10.76 16.62
C ARG A 22 4.08 9.76 15.64
N VAL A 23 3.33 10.23 14.64
CA VAL A 23 2.76 9.39 13.59
C VAL A 23 3.87 8.74 12.75
N LEU A 24 4.87 9.51 12.31
CA LEU A 24 6.01 8.98 11.56
C LEU A 24 6.81 7.96 12.38
N HIS A 25 7.06 8.24 13.66
CA HIS A 25 7.71 7.29 14.56
C HIS A 25 6.90 5.99 14.69
N ALA A 26 5.58 6.07 14.90
CA ALA A 26 4.71 4.91 15.00
C ALA A 26 4.70 4.08 13.70
N LEU A 27 4.66 4.73 12.54
CA LEU A 27 4.75 4.06 11.23
C LEU A 27 6.13 3.45 10.95
N GLY A 28 7.20 4.00 11.55
CA GLY A 28 8.55 3.46 11.43
C GLY A 28 8.76 2.16 12.21
N GLN A 29 8.02 1.93 13.29
CA GLN A 29 8.16 0.72 14.13
C GLN A 29 8.01 -0.60 13.36
N PRO A 30 6.96 -0.84 12.54
CA PRO A 30 6.85 -2.08 11.78
C PRO A 30 7.99 -2.27 10.79
N LEU A 31 8.48 -1.19 10.16
CA LEU A 31 9.63 -1.24 9.25
C LEU A 31 10.90 -1.66 10.00
N VAL A 32 11.20 -1.04 11.14
CA VAL A 32 12.38 -1.38 11.95
C VAL A 32 12.28 -2.80 12.50
N ARG A 33 11.08 -3.24 12.90
CA ARG A 33 10.84 -4.62 13.36
C ARG A 33 11.17 -5.64 12.26
N LEU A 34 10.76 -5.38 11.02
CA LEU A 34 11.07 -6.23 9.87
C LEU A 34 12.56 -6.18 9.51
N ALA A 35 13.15 -4.98 9.42
CA ALA A 35 14.57 -4.82 9.14
C ALA A 35 15.45 -5.59 10.14
N ARG A 36 15.11 -5.53 11.43
CA ARG A 36 15.78 -6.32 12.47
C ARG A 36 15.60 -7.82 12.25
N ALA A 37 14.37 -8.28 11.97
CA ALA A 37 14.10 -9.70 11.73
C ALA A 37 14.86 -10.24 10.50
N PHE A 38 15.10 -9.39 9.50
CA PHE A 38 15.91 -9.72 8.32
C PHE A 38 17.43 -9.57 8.55
N GLY A 39 17.86 -9.09 9.72
CA GLY A 39 19.26 -8.77 9.98
C GLY A 39 19.81 -7.62 9.14
N THR A 40 18.93 -6.76 8.60
CA THR A 40 19.33 -5.61 7.78
C THR A 40 19.93 -4.52 8.68
N PRO A 41 21.15 -4.04 8.39
CA PRO A 41 21.74 -2.92 9.10
C PRO A 41 20.85 -1.67 9.07
N LEU A 42 20.89 -0.86 10.14
CA LEU A 42 20.15 0.41 10.19
C LEU A 42 20.56 1.35 9.04
N ALA A 43 21.85 1.37 8.68
CA ALA A 43 22.35 2.19 7.57
C ALA A 43 21.67 1.82 6.24
N ASP A 44 21.49 0.53 5.98
CA ASP A 44 20.83 0.03 4.76
C ASP A 44 19.34 0.32 4.78
N THR A 45 18.71 0.21 5.96
CA THR A 45 17.30 0.59 6.17
C THR A 45 17.07 2.08 5.89
N VAL A 46 17.95 2.94 6.41
CA VAL A 46 17.93 4.39 6.15
C VAL A 46 18.17 4.69 4.67
N ASN A 47 19.09 3.96 4.03
CA ASN A 47 19.33 4.11 2.60
C ASN A 47 18.10 3.71 1.77
N GLY A 48 17.46 2.58 2.09
CA GLY A 48 16.20 2.15 1.48
C GLY A 48 15.10 3.21 1.62
N LEU A 49 14.90 3.75 2.83
CA LEU A 49 13.96 4.85 3.08
C LEU A 49 14.25 6.09 2.22
N ARG A 50 15.52 6.48 2.09
CA ARG A 50 15.93 7.60 1.23
C ARG A 50 15.60 7.34 -0.24
N MET A 51 15.80 6.11 -0.70
CA MET A 51 15.45 5.71 -2.07
C MET A 51 13.94 5.73 -2.30
N THR A 52 13.15 5.21 -1.35
CA THR A 52 11.69 5.26 -1.41
C THR A 52 11.17 6.70 -1.42
N TYR A 53 11.73 7.58 -0.58
CA TYR A 53 11.36 8.99 -0.56
C TYR A 53 11.75 9.71 -1.86
N PHE A 54 12.94 9.44 -2.40
CA PHE A 54 13.37 9.92 -3.71
C PHE A 54 12.38 9.51 -4.82
N GLN A 55 11.97 8.23 -4.85
CA GLN A 55 11.02 7.72 -5.83
C GLN A 55 9.66 8.43 -5.73
N GLN A 56 9.13 8.62 -4.52
CA GLN A 56 7.87 9.35 -4.29
C GLN A 56 7.94 10.80 -4.78
N LEU A 57 9.04 11.51 -4.52
CA LEU A 57 9.23 12.86 -5.04
C LEU A 57 9.32 12.86 -6.57
N LYS A 58 10.10 11.96 -7.16
CA LYS A 58 10.20 11.84 -8.61
C LYS A 58 8.85 11.58 -9.27
N ASP A 59 8.02 10.71 -8.70
CA ASP A 59 6.67 10.41 -9.21
C ASP A 59 5.71 11.58 -9.10
N SER A 60 5.99 12.55 -8.22
CA SER A 60 5.25 13.82 -8.14
C SER A 60 5.66 14.85 -9.19
N GLY A 61 6.65 14.55 -10.03
CA GLY A 61 7.08 15.38 -11.15
C GLY A 61 8.08 16.49 -10.79
N VAL A 62 8.64 16.49 -9.57
CA VAL A 62 9.66 17.47 -9.18
C VAL A 62 11.02 17.19 -9.85
N THR A 63 11.77 18.25 -10.10
CA THR A 63 13.10 18.19 -10.73
C THR A 63 14.17 17.61 -9.78
N LEU A 64 15.28 17.11 -10.32
CA LEU A 64 16.39 16.59 -9.51
C LEU A 64 16.96 17.62 -8.51
N ARG A 65 16.93 18.90 -8.88
CA ARG A 65 17.37 20.00 -8.01
C ARG A 65 16.44 20.13 -6.81
N GLU A 66 15.13 20.19 -7.04
CA GLU A 66 14.10 20.27 -5.99
C GLU A 66 14.12 19.02 -5.10
N ILE A 67 14.34 17.85 -5.69
CA ILE A 67 14.53 16.60 -4.93
C ILE A 67 15.73 16.70 -3.99
N GLY A 68 16.85 17.26 -4.45
CA GLY A 68 18.04 17.50 -3.62
C GLY A 68 17.73 18.42 -2.44
N GLU A 69 17.02 19.53 -2.69
CA GLU A 69 16.59 20.48 -1.65
C GLU A 69 15.67 19.82 -0.61
N LEU A 70 14.65 19.07 -1.06
CA LEU A 70 13.68 18.38 -0.18
C LEU A 70 14.29 17.24 0.62
N LEU A 71 15.27 16.52 0.06
CA LEU A 71 16.01 15.46 0.77
C LEU A 71 17.11 16.01 1.69
N GLY A 72 17.45 17.31 1.57
CA GLY A 72 18.62 17.88 2.24
C GLY A 72 19.94 17.28 1.76
N VAL A 73 20.05 16.95 0.47
CA VAL A 73 21.23 16.33 -0.16
C VAL A 73 21.71 17.12 -1.37
N SER A 74 22.97 16.94 -1.74
CA SER A 74 23.51 17.56 -2.96
C SER A 74 22.88 16.99 -4.24
N GLU A 75 22.84 17.77 -5.32
CA GLU A 75 22.39 17.29 -6.64
C GLU A 75 23.17 16.05 -7.11
N ARG A 76 24.47 15.97 -6.79
CA ARG A 76 25.31 14.79 -7.07
C ARG A 76 24.79 13.54 -6.36
N GLN A 77 24.36 13.66 -5.10
CA GLN A 77 23.77 12.55 -4.36
C GLN A 77 22.38 12.19 -4.89
N ALA A 78 21.56 13.16 -5.31
CA ALA A 78 20.28 12.90 -5.97
C ALA A 78 20.47 12.11 -7.28
N LYS A 79 21.48 12.45 -8.10
CA LYS A 79 21.86 11.67 -9.29
C LYS A 79 22.30 10.25 -8.96
N ARG A 80 23.06 10.06 -7.87
CA ARG A 80 23.46 8.73 -7.41
C ARG A 80 22.26 7.89 -6.98
N LEU A 81 21.32 8.46 -6.23
CA LEU A 81 20.08 7.79 -5.84
C LEU A 81 19.25 7.39 -7.07
N GLN A 82 19.17 8.27 -8.08
CA GLN A 82 18.51 7.97 -9.34
C GLN A 82 19.15 6.77 -10.05
N GLN A 83 20.49 6.70 -10.10
CA GLN A 83 21.20 5.58 -10.70
C GLN A 83 20.96 4.28 -9.92
N GLN A 84 21.10 4.30 -8.59
CA GLN A 84 20.89 3.13 -7.74
C GLN A 84 19.46 2.56 -7.88
N LEU A 85 18.46 3.44 -7.94
CA LEU A 85 17.07 3.06 -8.15
C LEU A 85 16.86 2.37 -9.50
N ARG A 86 17.57 2.82 -10.54
CA ARG A 86 17.55 2.16 -11.86
C ARG A 86 18.16 0.76 -11.80
N GLU A 87 19.27 0.61 -11.09
CA GLU A 87 20.01 -0.65 -11.01
C GLU A 87 19.34 -1.69 -10.10
N GLN A 88 18.60 -1.25 -9.07
CA GLN A 88 18.10 -2.15 -8.01
C GLN A 88 16.59 -2.46 -8.07
N PHE A 89 15.75 -1.58 -8.66
CA PHE A 89 14.29 -1.66 -8.46
C PHE A 89 13.42 -1.55 -9.73
N LEU A 90 13.99 -1.37 -10.92
CA LEU A 90 13.21 -1.04 -12.13
C LEU A 90 12.28 -2.16 -12.65
N ASP A 91 12.60 -3.44 -12.46
CA ASP A 91 11.86 -4.50 -13.16
C ASP A 91 10.59 -4.98 -12.44
N VAL A 92 10.43 -4.69 -11.15
CA VAL A 92 9.45 -5.40 -10.31
C VAL A 92 8.31 -4.48 -9.86
N ASP A 93 8.65 -3.29 -9.35
CA ASP A 93 7.65 -2.35 -8.81
C ASP A 93 6.88 -1.63 -9.93
N HIS A 94 7.57 -1.24 -11.02
CA HIS A 94 6.92 -0.64 -12.19
C HIS A 94 5.92 -1.59 -12.87
N ALA A 95 6.28 -2.87 -12.95
CA ALA A 95 5.44 -3.89 -13.57
C ALA A 95 4.12 -4.14 -12.83
N HIS A 96 4.00 -3.79 -11.54
CA HIS A 96 2.81 -4.11 -10.73
C HIS A 96 2.10 -2.92 -10.09
N ALA A 97 2.80 -1.85 -9.74
CA ALA A 97 2.17 -0.65 -9.17
C ALA A 97 1.26 0.05 -10.20
N LEU A 98 1.71 0.12 -11.46
CA LEU A 98 0.97 0.78 -12.52
C LEU A 98 -0.32 0.02 -12.91
N PRO A 99 -0.32 -1.31 -13.14
CA PRO A 99 -1.55 -2.07 -13.34
C PRO A 99 -2.57 -1.91 -12.20
N LEU A 100 -2.13 -2.00 -10.94
CA LEU A 100 -3.04 -1.88 -9.79
C LEU A 100 -3.66 -0.48 -9.69
N ARG A 101 -2.89 0.56 -9.95
CA ARG A 101 -3.38 1.94 -9.99
C ARG A 101 -4.40 2.13 -11.11
N ILE A 102 -4.11 1.60 -12.30
CA ILE A 102 -5.04 1.63 -13.44
C ILE A 102 -6.34 0.93 -13.08
N GLU A 103 -6.28 -0.30 -12.55
CA GLU A 103 -7.48 -1.01 -12.10
C GLU A 103 -8.29 -0.18 -11.10
N PHE A 104 -7.66 0.35 -10.06
CA PHE A 104 -8.35 1.16 -9.05
C PHE A 104 -9.05 2.39 -9.67
N MET A 105 -8.43 3.04 -10.66
CA MET A 105 -9.06 4.15 -11.38
C MET A 105 -10.27 3.69 -12.21
N LEU A 106 -10.14 2.56 -12.93
CA LEU A 106 -11.22 1.99 -13.74
C LEU A 106 -12.40 1.51 -12.89
N TRP A 107 -12.13 1.13 -11.64
CA TRP A 107 -13.14 0.80 -10.63
C TRP A 107 -13.99 2.00 -10.23
N ALA A 108 -13.40 3.19 -10.12
CA ALA A 108 -14.15 4.40 -9.83
C ALA A 108 -15.03 4.83 -11.01
N THR A 109 -14.52 4.72 -12.24
CA THR A 109 -15.26 5.08 -13.46
C THR A 109 -14.65 4.41 -14.68
N ALA A 110 -15.49 3.74 -15.48
CA ALA A 110 -15.09 3.21 -16.78
C ALA A 110 -14.63 4.33 -17.72
N MET A 111 -13.43 4.22 -18.28
CA MET A 111 -12.79 5.29 -19.04
C MET A 111 -11.97 4.76 -20.23
N SER A 112 -11.72 5.61 -21.22
CA SER A 112 -10.95 5.22 -22.40
C SER A 112 -9.45 5.09 -22.09
N ARG A 113 -8.71 4.32 -22.90
CA ARG A 113 -7.23 4.26 -22.85
C ARG A 113 -6.59 5.65 -22.84
N ALA A 114 -7.11 6.56 -23.65
CA ALA A 114 -6.63 7.94 -23.73
C ALA A 114 -6.81 8.70 -22.40
N ARG A 115 -7.95 8.50 -21.72
CA ARG A 115 -8.22 9.14 -20.44
C ARG A 115 -7.32 8.59 -19.32
N VAL A 116 -7.07 7.28 -19.30
CA VAL A 116 -6.12 6.67 -18.36
C VAL A 116 -4.74 7.31 -18.51
N LYS A 117 -4.24 7.44 -19.75
CA LYS A 117 -2.95 8.08 -20.04
C LYS A 117 -2.88 9.54 -19.61
N GLN A 118 -3.96 10.31 -19.79
CA GLN A 118 -4.01 11.69 -19.31
C GLN A 118 -3.92 11.80 -17.79
N LEU A 119 -4.61 10.91 -17.07
CA LEU A 119 -4.60 10.89 -15.60
C LEU A 119 -3.28 10.36 -15.02
N LEU A 120 -2.52 9.61 -15.81
CA LEU A 120 -1.22 9.04 -15.48
C LEU A 120 -0.09 9.72 -16.26
N SER A 121 -0.18 11.03 -16.49
CA SER A 121 0.78 11.81 -17.27
C SER A 121 2.20 11.82 -16.71
N ALA A 122 2.37 11.47 -15.43
CA ALA A 122 3.68 11.30 -14.79
C ALA A 122 4.40 10.00 -15.23
N HIS A 123 3.70 9.07 -15.88
CA HIS A 123 4.27 7.80 -16.36
C HIS A 123 4.50 7.83 -17.88
N PRO A 124 5.54 7.16 -18.39
CA PRO A 124 5.73 7.00 -19.83
C PRO A 124 4.51 6.33 -20.49
N VAL A 125 4.08 6.87 -21.64
CA VAL A 125 2.91 6.36 -22.38
C VAL A 125 3.04 4.87 -22.70
N ALA A 126 4.24 4.42 -23.07
CA ALA A 126 4.53 3.03 -23.38
C ALA A 126 4.30 2.10 -22.17
N ASP A 127 4.70 2.52 -20.97
CA ASP A 127 4.51 1.74 -19.74
C ASP A 127 3.03 1.63 -19.38
N VAL A 128 2.27 2.73 -19.55
CA VAL A 128 0.82 2.73 -19.32
C VAL A 128 0.10 1.81 -20.30
N ASP A 129 0.45 1.85 -21.58
CA ASP A 129 -0.14 0.96 -22.59
C ASP A 129 0.22 -0.51 -22.32
N ALA A 130 1.47 -0.81 -21.97
CA ALA A 130 1.91 -2.16 -21.60
C ALA A 130 1.18 -2.70 -20.36
N ALA A 131 0.95 -1.86 -19.35
CA ALA A 131 0.19 -2.20 -18.16
C ALA A 131 -1.29 -2.49 -18.49
N ILE A 132 -1.93 -1.67 -19.33
CA ILE A 132 -3.31 -1.90 -19.80
C ILE A 132 -3.42 -3.23 -20.55
N ASP A 133 -2.46 -3.52 -21.44
CA ASP A 133 -2.48 -4.75 -22.23
C ASP A 133 -2.21 -5.99 -21.37
N ALA A 134 -1.37 -5.89 -20.33
CA ALA A 134 -1.22 -6.94 -19.33
C ALA A 134 -2.54 -7.19 -18.58
N LEU A 135 -3.24 -6.15 -18.15
CA LEU A 135 -4.53 -6.29 -17.46
C LEU A 135 -5.63 -6.90 -18.32
N LEU A 136 -5.67 -6.56 -19.62
CA LEU A 136 -6.60 -7.16 -20.58
C LEU A 136 -6.27 -8.64 -20.84
N ARG A 137 -4.99 -8.97 -21.04
CA ARG A 137 -4.54 -10.37 -21.20
C ARG A 137 -4.86 -11.21 -19.98
N ASP A 138 -4.67 -10.65 -18.79
CA ASP A 138 -4.99 -11.31 -17.51
C ASP A 138 -6.51 -11.37 -17.23
N GLY A 139 -7.35 -10.80 -18.10
CA GLY A 139 -8.80 -10.75 -17.93
C GLY A 139 -9.27 -9.93 -16.73
N ARG A 140 -8.42 -9.04 -16.20
CA ARG A 140 -8.71 -8.21 -15.01
C ARG A 140 -9.56 -6.99 -15.35
N ILE A 141 -9.40 -6.50 -16.57
CA ILE A 141 -10.23 -5.45 -17.16
C ILE A 141 -10.77 -5.93 -18.49
N ALA A 142 -11.91 -5.39 -18.90
CA ALA A 142 -12.57 -5.69 -20.15
C ALA A 142 -12.72 -4.41 -20.98
N LEU A 143 -12.85 -4.59 -22.30
CA LEU A 143 -13.24 -3.54 -23.21
C LEU A 143 -14.77 -3.55 -23.36
N GLU A 144 -15.41 -2.48 -22.93
CA GLU A 144 -16.82 -2.22 -23.19
C GLU A 144 -16.99 -1.63 -24.59
N SER A 145 -17.84 -2.27 -25.38
CA SER A 145 -18.16 -1.87 -26.75
C SER A 145 -18.91 -0.54 -26.81
N GLY A 146 -18.48 0.36 -27.69
CA GLY A 146 -19.11 1.67 -27.93
C GLY A 146 -18.33 2.49 -28.96
N ARG A 147 -18.78 3.73 -29.25
CA ARG A 147 -18.10 4.63 -30.22
C ARG A 147 -16.63 4.90 -29.85
N THR A 148 -16.32 4.87 -28.56
CA THR A 148 -14.95 4.87 -28.04
C THR A 148 -14.86 3.76 -27.00
N PRO A 149 -14.02 2.72 -27.22
CA PRO A 149 -13.91 1.61 -26.28
C PRO A 149 -13.53 2.11 -24.89
N ARG A 150 -14.28 1.68 -23.88
CA ARG A 150 -14.00 1.99 -22.47
C ARG A 150 -13.41 0.77 -21.80
N LEU A 151 -12.43 0.99 -20.93
CA LEU A 151 -11.91 -0.03 -20.04
C LEU A 151 -12.76 -0.04 -18.78
N SER A 152 -13.16 -1.21 -18.33
CA SER A 152 -13.83 -1.42 -17.06
C SER A 152 -13.32 -2.68 -16.35
N PRO A 153 -13.49 -2.82 -15.03
CA PRO A 153 -13.06 -4.03 -14.32
C PRO A 153 -13.89 -5.25 -14.73
N SER A 154 -13.25 -6.38 -15.02
CA SER A 154 -13.96 -7.62 -15.40
C SER A 154 -14.66 -8.32 -14.22
N ARG A 155 -14.29 -7.98 -12.97
CA ARG A 155 -14.87 -8.56 -11.74
C ARG A 155 -15.22 -7.46 -10.75
N ALA A 156 -16.33 -7.67 -10.03
CA ALA A 156 -16.90 -6.75 -9.05
C ALA A 156 -16.24 -6.78 -7.67
N VAL A 157 -15.24 -7.66 -7.41
CA VAL A 157 -14.28 -7.63 -6.29
C VAL A 157 -12.99 -8.33 -6.75
N ASN A 158 -11.84 -7.67 -6.59
CA ASN A 158 -10.54 -8.23 -6.96
C ASN A 158 -9.95 -8.98 -5.76
N ASN A 159 -10.31 -10.26 -5.60
CA ASN A 159 -9.69 -11.15 -4.61
C ASN A 159 -8.43 -11.77 -5.20
N LEU A 160 -7.35 -10.99 -5.32
CA LEU A 160 -6.08 -11.44 -5.88
C LEU A 160 -5.16 -11.96 -4.76
N VAL A 161 -5.36 -13.22 -4.38
CA VAL A 161 -4.25 -14.01 -3.79
C VAL A 161 -3.51 -14.64 -4.96
N ARG A 162 -2.43 -14.00 -5.42
CA ARG A 162 -1.47 -14.62 -6.34
C ARG A 162 -0.22 -14.98 -5.54
N ASP A 163 0.26 -16.22 -5.70
CA ASP A 163 1.40 -16.75 -4.95
C ASP A 163 2.77 -16.42 -5.53
N THR A 164 2.85 -15.58 -6.55
CA THR A 164 4.15 -15.08 -7.01
C THR A 164 4.68 -14.05 -6.02
N TRP A 165 5.99 -14.09 -5.75
CA TRP A 165 6.64 -13.13 -4.84
C TRP A 165 6.39 -11.67 -5.28
N ILE A 166 6.28 -11.44 -6.58
CA ILE A 166 5.98 -10.12 -7.16
C ILE A 166 4.56 -9.65 -6.79
N ALA A 167 3.56 -10.53 -6.86
CA ALA A 167 2.21 -10.17 -6.45
C ALA A 167 2.11 -9.93 -4.94
N ARG A 168 2.91 -10.63 -4.13
CA ARG A 168 3.02 -10.39 -2.68
C ARG A 168 3.59 -9.00 -2.39
N VAL A 169 4.62 -8.56 -3.11
CA VAL A 169 5.16 -7.19 -3.02
C VAL A 169 4.13 -6.14 -3.47
N GLY A 170 3.44 -6.37 -4.59
CA GLY A 170 2.37 -5.46 -5.04
C GLY A 170 1.19 -5.34 -4.06
N GLY A 171 0.80 -6.46 -3.44
CA GLY A 171 -0.20 -6.49 -2.36
C GLY A 171 0.27 -5.72 -1.12
N LEU A 172 1.54 -5.87 -0.74
CA LEU A 172 2.16 -5.14 0.36
C LEU A 172 2.18 -3.62 0.10
N ASN A 173 2.55 -3.19 -1.10
CA ASN A 173 2.52 -1.79 -1.51
C ASN A 173 1.09 -1.22 -1.46
N SER A 174 0.09 -1.99 -1.90
CA SER A 174 -1.33 -1.58 -1.82
C SER A 174 -1.82 -1.45 -0.38
N LEU A 175 -1.39 -2.36 0.50
CA LEU A 175 -1.67 -2.32 1.92
C LEU A 175 -1.08 -1.07 2.57
N PHE A 176 0.21 -0.81 2.35
CA PHE A 176 0.86 0.38 2.92
C PHE A 176 0.31 1.68 2.36
N GLY A 177 -0.09 1.71 1.09
CA GLY A 177 -0.83 2.83 0.51
C GLY A 177 -2.15 3.08 1.24
N ASN A 178 -2.94 2.03 1.50
CA ASN A 178 -4.17 2.14 2.27
C ASN A 178 -3.92 2.61 3.72
N LEU A 179 -2.88 2.07 4.37
CA LEU A 179 -2.48 2.49 5.71
C LEU A 179 -2.15 3.98 5.74
N ALA A 180 -1.40 4.48 4.76
CA ALA A 180 -1.08 5.89 4.64
C ALA A 180 -2.35 6.74 4.46
N ASP A 181 -3.27 6.34 3.59
CA ASP A 181 -4.55 7.02 3.36
C ASP A 181 -5.40 7.08 4.65
N VAL A 182 -5.51 5.97 5.38
CA VAL A 182 -6.28 5.88 6.64
C VAL A 182 -5.63 6.71 7.74
N VAL A 183 -4.31 6.62 7.91
CA VAL A 183 -3.58 7.42 8.91
C VAL A 183 -3.72 8.90 8.59
N TYR A 184 -3.50 9.30 7.34
CA TYR A 184 -3.62 10.70 6.96
C TYR A 184 -5.05 11.22 7.15
N GLY A 185 -6.04 10.44 6.71
CA GLY A 185 -7.46 10.71 6.88
C GLY A 185 -7.85 10.93 8.34
N ARG A 186 -7.41 10.04 9.24
CA ARG A 186 -7.77 10.08 10.66
C ARG A 186 -7.07 11.19 11.43
N PHE A 187 -5.76 11.33 11.26
CA PHE A 187 -4.94 12.19 12.13
C PHE A 187 -4.82 13.63 11.63
N PHE A 188 -4.96 13.87 10.31
CA PHE A 188 -4.72 15.20 9.74
C PHE A 188 -5.91 15.78 8.96
N LYS A 189 -6.90 14.96 8.59
CA LYS A 189 -8.09 15.41 7.85
C LYS A 189 -9.41 15.27 8.60
N ASN A 190 -9.41 14.62 9.76
CA ASN A 190 -10.65 14.26 10.49
C ASN A 190 -11.70 13.60 9.57
N GLU A 191 -11.26 12.79 8.60
CA GLU A 191 -12.14 12.13 7.63
C GLU A 191 -12.97 11.06 8.34
N PRO A 192 -14.30 11.24 8.52
CA PRO A 192 -15.12 10.32 9.30
C PRO A 192 -15.20 8.91 8.68
N ARG A 193 -14.91 8.77 7.39
CA ARG A 193 -14.86 7.48 6.68
C ARG A 193 -13.51 6.76 6.83
N ALA A 194 -12.48 7.41 7.37
CA ALA A 194 -11.18 6.79 7.59
C ALA A 194 -11.26 5.80 8.79
N PHE A 195 -11.42 4.53 8.46
CA PHE A 195 -11.72 3.48 9.43
C PHE A 195 -10.48 2.66 9.78
N ALA A 196 -10.16 2.59 11.08
CA ALA A 196 -9.14 1.69 11.62
C ALA A 196 -9.67 1.08 12.91
N ARG A 197 -9.73 -0.25 12.98
CA ARG A 197 -10.10 -1.01 14.18
C ARG A 197 -9.18 -2.21 14.29
N THR A 198 -8.72 -2.47 15.50
CA THR A 198 -7.96 -3.67 15.85
C THR A 198 -8.89 -4.58 16.63
N MET A 199 -9.03 -5.82 16.17
CA MET A 199 -9.73 -6.88 16.88
C MET A 199 -8.70 -7.90 17.34
N THR A 200 -8.75 -8.28 18.61
CA THR A 200 -7.89 -9.31 19.18
C THR A 200 -8.78 -10.36 19.82
N PHE A 201 -8.68 -11.59 19.34
CA PHE A 201 -9.48 -12.72 19.79
C PHE A 201 -8.68 -14.01 19.65
N LEU A 202 -9.10 -15.04 20.38
CA LEU A 202 -8.58 -16.39 20.23
C LEU A 202 -9.42 -17.14 19.20
N VAL A 203 -8.76 -17.90 18.34
CA VAL A 203 -9.40 -18.78 17.35
C VAL A 203 -8.69 -20.12 17.41
N SER A 204 -9.43 -21.22 17.33
CA SER A 204 -8.83 -22.55 17.23
C SER A 204 -8.30 -22.78 15.82
N ASP A 205 -7.38 -23.74 15.64
CA ASP A 205 -6.89 -24.10 14.29
C ASP A 205 -8.03 -24.58 13.37
N ALA A 206 -9.02 -25.28 13.94
CA ALA A 206 -10.21 -25.73 13.22
C ALA A 206 -11.09 -24.54 12.77
N ASP A 207 -11.22 -23.51 13.61
CA ASP A 207 -12.00 -22.31 13.33
C ASP A 207 -11.25 -21.29 12.46
N PHE A 208 -9.95 -21.49 12.20
CA PHE A 208 -9.22 -20.62 11.30
C PHE A 208 -9.74 -20.74 9.85
N ALA A 209 -10.13 -21.95 9.44
CA ALA A 209 -10.80 -22.20 8.17
C ALA A 209 -12.19 -21.53 8.11
N GLU A 210 -12.92 -21.50 9.24
CA GLU A 210 -14.18 -20.75 9.38
C GLU A 210 -13.96 -19.25 9.16
N LEU A 211 -12.92 -18.66 9.75
CA LEU A 211 -12.60 -17.24 9.56
C LEU A 211 -12.35 -16.90 8.08
N GLN A 212 -11.61 -17.74 7.36
CA GLN A 212 -11.38 -17.58 5.92
C GLN A 212 -12.68 -17.70 5.12
N ARG A 213 -13.57 -18.62 5.53
CA ARG A 213 -14.86 -18.81 4.89
C ARG A 213 -15.80 -17.62 5.10
N ILE A 214 -15.92 -17.09 6.32
CA ILE A 214 -16.70 -15.88 6.61
C ILE A 214 -16.24 -14.73 5.70
N PHE A 215 -14.92 -14.56 5.55
CA PHE A 215 -14.39 -13.55 4.63
C PHE A 215 -14.83 -13.80 3.18
N ALA A 216 -14.63 -15.01 2.65
CA ALA A 216 -14.86 -15.33 1.25
C ALA A 216 -16.35 -15.43 0.87
N GLU A 217 -17.17 -16.01 1.74
CA GLU A 217 -18.56 -16.38 1.47
C GLU A 217 -19.57 -15.37 2.02
N GLU A 218 -19.22 -14.58 3.03
CA GLU A 218 -20.14 -13.60 3.60
C GLU A 218 -19.70 -12.17 3.31
N LEU A 219 -18.46 -11.81 3.64
CA LEU A 219 -18.01 -10.43 3.52
C LEU A 219 -17.85 -10.01 2.05
N VAL A 220 -17.14 -10.80 1.24
CA VAL A 220 -16.91 -10.49 -0.18
C VAL A 220 -18.23 -10.32 -0.96
N PRO A 221 -19.21 -11.24 -0.86
CA PRO A 221 -20.48 -11.09 -1.58
C PRO A 221 -21.28 -9.85 -1.13
N ARG A 222 -21.27 -9.52 0.17
CA ARG A 222 -21.92 -8.30 0.67
C ARG A 222 -21.26 -7.04 0.12
N ILE A 223 -19.92 -7.00 0.05
CA ILE A 223 -19.18 -5.88 -0.56
C ILE A 223 -19.48 -5.77 -2.05
N ALA A 224 -19.50 -6.88 -2.78
CA ALA A 224 -19.85 -6.90 -4.21
C ALA A 224 -21.27 -6.34 -4.46
N ALA A 225 -22.24 -6.72 -3.60
CA ALA A 225 -23.60 -6.22 -3.69
C ALA A 225 -23.70 -4.71 -3.38
N MET A 226 -22.89 -4.20 -2.44
CA MET A 226 -22.80 -2.76 -2.16
C MET A 226 -22.18 -2.00 -3.34
N ASP A 227 -21.12 -2.55 -3.95
CA ASP A 227 -20.48 -1.96 -5.14
C ASP A 227 -21.46 -1.87 -6.31
N ALA A 228 -22.17 -2.97 -6.61
CA ALA A 228 -23.18 -2.99 -7.67
C ALA A 228 -24.26 -1.91 -7.47
N LYS A 229 -24.82 -1.82 -6.26
CA LYS A 229 -25.81 -0.78 -5.91
C LYS A 229 -25.25 0.64 -6.05
N ALA A 230 -23.98 0.85 -5.67
CA ALA A 230 -23.35 2.17 -5.74
C ALA A 230 -23.13 2.63 -7.19
N ARG A 231 -22.83 1.71 -8.12
CA ARG A 231 -22.70 2.03 -9.55
C ARG A 231 -23.99 2.58 -10.15
N ASP A 232 -25.14 2.04 -9.72
CA ASP A 232 -26.46 2.47 -10.21
C ASP A 232 -26.95 3.79 -9.60
N ALA A 233 -26.45 4.15 -8.40
CA ALA A 233 -26.95 5.28 -7.62
C ALA A 233 -26.35 6.65 -7.98
N GLY A 234 -25.38 6.72 -8.89
CA GLY A 234 -24.75 7.96 -9.39
C GLY A 234 -23.84 8.70 -8.39
N ALA A 235 -24.04 8.53 -7.08
CA ALA A 235 -23.17 9.03 -6.02
C ALA A 235 -22.46 7.88 -5.31
N ALA A 236 -21.27 7.53 -5.79
CA ALA A 236 -20.42 6.48 -5.22
C ALA A 236 -19.11 7.07 -4.67
N THR A 237 -18.60 6.49 -3.59
CA THR A 237 -17.24 6.74 -3.09
C THR A 237 -16.43 5.46 -3.25
N SER A 238 -15.27 5.55 -3.88
CA SER A 238 -14.32 4.44 -3.92
C SER A 238 -13.71 4.23 -2.53
N VAL A 239 -13.87 3.02 -1.99
CA VAL A 239 -13.33 2.63 -0.69
C VAL A 239 -12.30 1.53 -0.89
N ARG A 240 -11.14 1.65 -0.24
CA ARG A 240 -10.13 0.59 -0.17
C ARG A 240 -10.18 -0.04 1.21
N LEU A 241 -10.45 -1.34 1.28
CA LEU A 241 -10.45 -2.12 2.52
C LEU A 241 -9.24 -3.06 2.52
N SER A 242 -8.45 -3.02 3.60
CA SER A 242 -7.40 -4.00 3.86
C SER A 242 -7.72 -4.70 5.18
N LEU A 243 -7.90 -6.01 5.13
CA LEU A 243 -8.07 -6.85 6.31
C LEU A 243 -6.81 -7.67 6.51
N LEU A 244 -6.31 -7.66 7.75
CA LEU A 244 -5.07 -8.32 8.13
C LEU A 244 -5.34 -9.19 9.34
N TRP A 245 -4.84 -10.41 9.30
CA TRP A 245 -4.70 -11.27 10.46
C TRP A 245 -3.39 -12.04 10.32
N ALA A 246 -2.74 -12.26 11.47
CA ALA A 246 -1.57 -13.11 11.59
C ALA A 246 -1.59 -13.68 13.01
N PRO A 247 -1.00 -14.86 13.25
CA PRO A 247 -0.73 -15.32 14.60
C PRO A 247 0.00 -14.23 15.41
N PHE A 248 -0.34 -14.13 16.69
CA PHE A 248 0.33 -13.17 17.58
C PHE A 248 1.83 -13.45 17.63
N ASP A 249 2.64 -12.39 17.53
CA ASP A 249 4.11 -12.46 17.54
C ASP A 249 4.78 -13.33 16.46
N THR A 250 4.18 -13.41 15.28
CA THR A 250 4.78 -14.07 14.11
C THR A 250 6.17 -13.52 13.74
N VAL A 251 6.44 -12.24 13.96
CA VAL A 251 7.77 -11.65 13.68
C VAL A 251 8.66 -11.80 14.91
N PRO A 252 9.82 -12.49 14.80
CA PRO A 252 10.71 -12.77 15.93
C PRO A 252 11.11 -11.53 16.74
N ALA A 253 11.08 -11.66 18.07
CA ALA A 253 11.45 -10.59 18.98
C ALA A 253 12.98 -10.41 19.13
N GLY A 254 13.76 -11.47 18.90
CA GLY A 254 15.21 -11.50 19.07
C GLY A 254 16.01 -11.00 17.85
N PRO A 255 17.33 -10.73 18.01
CA PRO A 255 18.23 -10.57 16.87
C PRO A 255 18.24 -11.85 16.02
N PRO A 256 18.53 -11.75 14.71
CA PRO A 256 18.68 -12.93 13.87
C PRO A 256 19.72 -13.86 14.50
N THR A 257 19.39 -15.14 14.60
CA THR A 257 20.34 -16.16 15.02
C THR A 257 21.46 -16.20 13.98
N VAL A 258 22.65 -15.73 14.36
CA VAL A 258 23.84 -15.92 13.55
C VAL A 258 24.16 -17.41 13.66
N GLU A 259 23.75 -18.21 12.67
CA GLU A 259 24.29 -19.55 12.51
C GLU A 259 25.80 -19.40 12.34
N LYS A 260 26.56 -19.76 13.38
CA LYS A 260 27.98 -19.97 13.23
C LYS A 260 28.12 -21.12 12.24
N GLY A 261 28.59 -20.82 11.03
CA GLY A 261 28.95 -21.85 10.06
C GLY A 261 29.85 -22.90 10.74
N PRO A 262 29.81 -24.17 10.28
CA PRO A 262 30.58 -25.24 10.88
C PRO A 262 32.04 -24.78 10.95
N GLY A 263 32.56 -24.67 12.17
CA GLY A 263 33.91 -24.21 12.41
C GLY A 263 34.86 -25.06 11.58
N THR A 264 35.69 -24.39 10.79
CA THR A 264 36.92 -24.96 10.28
C THR A 264 37.75 -25.32 11.52
N GLU A 265 37.59 -26.55 12.00
CA GLU A 265 38.57 -27.15 12.89
C GLU A 265 39.87 -27.20 12.10
N ALA A 266 40.83 -26.42 12.59
CA ALA A 266 42.19 -26.47 12.12
C ALA A 266 42.71 -27.91 12.33
N SER A 267 43.09 -28.55 11.23
CA SER A 267 44.05 -29.65 11.19
C SER A 267 45.25 -29.18 10.40
#